data_AF-A0A7V1LQ81-F1
#
_entry.id   AF-A0A7V1LQ81-F1
#
_cell.length_a   1.000
_cell.length_b   1.000
_cell.length_c   1.000
_cell.angle_alpha   90.00
_cell.angle_beta   90.00
_cell.angle_gamma   90.00
#
_symmetry.space_group_name_H-M   'P 1'
#
loop_
_entity.id
_entity.type
_entity.pdbx_description
1 polymer ?
#
loop_
_entity_poly.entity_id
_entity_poly.type
_entity_poly.pdbx_seq_one_letter_code
_entity_poly.pdbx_strand_id
1 'polypeptide(L)'
;MYNSTDLYIGLFITTNCKKAGISKSTFIQSKKIIFSTKIKERNFDFNIPFGTKLESFIVDPVHKKIKIVFNRPFSYQPFRNENVAHIYKVIKDFWGKRFKNYKFSIQTLGYPIEKLIPNYYRSSHLFYDSTRIPPKINRPNPVVKNISKLVHFKNGLYNKNIVVAPSHGWYFNTKKDRWEWQRPRLFQSVEDLLPNAFCIPYLIPMLENAGANVFDPREKDIQTKVVVVDNDSKIDIRKGYYREKSFDIKNNWKTGTGKGFKPGKLPYRVDYNPFTKGTYRTIFSDTVVTGKATWMPDVPQTGYYAVYVSYFASKNNVDDAHYVVYHEGIRTDFSVNQQIGGSTWEYLGEFKFKEGYHPDSDKVVLINKSSEPNKIVSADAVRFGGGMGVVSRGGRTSQRPKFVEASRYYLQYAGMPDSLYNFNHDANDYNDDKQDRSKYVNYLNGSSVNDKKGKGLGIPVDVSLAFHTDAGVTHNGKVIGTLVLYGDKGENLQTVFPNGVSRLANRDLADIVQTEVVNEIRNKYDPDWTRR
;
A
#
# COMPACT_ATOMS: atom_id res chain seq x y z
N MET A 1 1.90 10.72 82.22
CA MET A 1 1.53 9.38 82.71
C MET A 1 2.09 8.36 81.71
N TYR A 2 2.94 7.45 82.20
CA TYR A 2 3.58 6.29 81.57
C TYR A 2 4.32 6.51 80.23
N ASN A 3 5.64 6.75 80.21
CA ASN A 3 6.78 5.81 80.29
C ASN A 3 6.82 4.72 79.21
N SER A 4 7.78 4.84 78.29
CA SER A 4 8.73 3.76 77.96
C SER A 4 10.03 4.34 77.42
N THR A 5 11.07 4.10 78.20
CA THR A 5 12.48 4.45 78.09
C THR A 5 13.26 3.59 77.09
N ASP A 6 14.21 4.26 76.42
CA ASP A 6 15.60 3.86 76.14
C ASP A 6 15.94 2.66 75.24
N LEU A 7 16.73 2.95 74.18
CA LEU A 7 18.15 2.53 74.12
C LEU A 7 18.84 3.17 72.89
N TYR A 8 19.64 4.20 73.14
CA TYR A 8 20.70 4.63 72.21
C TYR A 8 21.91 3.70 72.41
N ILE A 9 22.14 2.77 71.49
CA ILE A 9 23.43 2.07 71.39
C ILE A 9 24.26 2.78 70.32
N GLY A 10 25.20 3.61 70.76
CA GLY A 10 26.33 4.04 69.97
C GLY A 10 27.27 2.86 69.76
N LEU A 11 27.39 2.38 68.52
CA LEU A 11 28.44 1.45 68.14
C LEU A 11 29.59 2.23 67.51
N PHE A 12 30.65 2.42 68.31
CA PHE A 12 31.99 2.72 67.80
C PHE A 12 32.43 1.58 66.88
N ILE A 13 32.49 1.83 65.56
CA ILE A 13 33.26 0.98 64.66
C ILE A 13 34.60 1.67 64.43
N THR A 14 35.60 1.08 65.06
CA THR A 14 37.01 1.38 64.93
C THR A 14 37.47 1.30 63.48
N THR A 15 38.33 2.25 63.11
CA THR A 15 39.12 2.26 61.89
C THR A 15 39.96 0.99 61.77
N ASN A 16 39.53 0.05 60.91
CA ASN A 16 40.40 -0.74 60.04
C ASN A 16 39.56 -1.70 59.21
N CYS A 17 39.09 -1.24 58.05
CA CYS A 17 38.68 -2.14 56.99
C CYS A 17 39.40 -1.73 55.70
N LYS A 18 40.41 -2.54 55.36
CA LYS A 18 41.08 -2.60 54.07
C LYS A 18 40.07 -2.32 52.95
N LYS A 19 40.43 -1.44 52.00
CA LYS A 19 39.76 -1.29 50.70
C LYS A 19 39.61 -2.70 50.08
N ALA A 20 38.47 -3.34 50.31
CA ALA A 20 38.07 -4.51 49.56
C ALA A 20 37.82 -4.01 48.15
N GLY A 21 38.81 -4.18 47.29
CA GLY A 21 38.68 -3.90 45.87
C GLY A 21 37.54 -4.74 45.34
N ILE A 22 36.36 -4.12 45.19
CA ILE A 22 35.26 -4.70 44.43
C ILE A 22 35.88 -5.07 43.07
N SER A 23 35.93 -6.35 42.78
CA SER A 23 36.56 -6.82 41.55
C SER A 23 35.91 -6.10 40.37
N LYS A 24 36.69 -5.82 39.33
CA LYS A 24 36.26 -5.05 38.16
C LYS A 24 34.97 -5.60 37.51
N SER A 25 34.71 -6.91 37.64
CA SER A 25 33.49 -7.56 37.18
C SER A 25 32.28 -7.28 38.09
N THR A 26 32.45 -7.27 39.41
CA THR A 26 31.40 -7.03 40.41
C THR A 26 30.85 -5.60 40.35
N PHE A 27 31.70 -4.60 40.06
CA PHE A 27 31.27 -3.21 39.86
C PHE A 27 30.41 -3.04 38.60
N ILE A 28 30.80 -3.69 37.49
CA ILE A 28 30.06 -3.58 36.22
C ILE A 28 28.69 -4.24 36.35
N GLN A 29 28.62 -5.41 37.01
CA GLN A 29 27.35 -6.11 37.21
C GLN A 29 26.37 -5.34 38.09
N SER A 30 26.81 -4.82 39.24
CA SER A 30 25.97 -3.99 40.11
C SER A 30 25.44 -2.74 39.39
N LYS A 31 26.31 -2.04 38.66
CA LYS A 31 25.91 -0.85 37.88
C LYS A 31 24.96 -1.18 36.72
N LYS A 32 25.11 -2.35 36.09
CA LYS A 32 24.19 -2.86 35.06
C LYS A 32 22.79 -3.15 35.63
N ILE A 33 22.69 -3.68 36.85
CA ILE A 33 21.40 -3.91 37.52
C ILE A 33 20.69 -2.57 37.73
N ILE A 34 21.38 -1.57 38.30
CA ILE A 34 20.83 -0.23 38.51
C ILE A 34 20.39 0.39 37.17
N PHE A 35 21.21 0.29 36.13
CA PHE A 35 20.87 0.78 34.79
C PHE A 35 19.59 0.12 34.26
N SER A 36 19.49 -1.20 34.34
CA SER A 36 18.33 -1.97 33.90
C SER A 36 17.07 -1.60 34.67
N THR A 37 17.16 -1.42 35.98
CA THR A 37 16.05 -0.97 36.84
C THR A 37 15.57 0.41 36.43
N LYS A 38 16.47 1.39 36.28
CA LYS A 38 16.12 2.74 35.82
C LYS A 38 15.46 2.75 34.45
N ILE A 39 15.89 1.89 33.52
CA ILE A 39 15.22 1.74 32.21
C ILE A 39 13.79 1.22 32.37
N LYS A 40 13.56 0.19 33.20
CA LYS A 40 12.23 -0.36 33.45
C LYS A 40 11.30 0.66 34.13
N GLU A 41 11.83 1.43 35.06
CA GLU A 41 11.13 2.51 35.76
C GLU A 41 10.94 3.76 34.89
N ARG A 42 11.57 3.80 33.69
CA ARG A 42 11.60 4.97 32.80
C ARG A 42 12.19 6.22 33.48
N ASN A 43 13.17 6.00 34.35
CA ASN A 43 13.81 7.00 35.21
C ASN A 43 15.15 7.48 34.61
N PHE A 44 15.10 7.97 33.38
CA PHE A 44 16.17 8.74 32.74
C PHE A 44 15.58 9.97 32.06
N ASP A 45 16.41 10.99 31.92
CA ASP A 45 16.06 12.22 31.18
C ASP A 45 16.14 11.99 29.66
N PHE A 46 15.37 11.02 29.15
CA PHE A 46 15.07 10.84 27.73
C PHE A 46 13.83 9.95 27.61
N ASN A 47 13.16 9.99 26.46
CA ASN A 47 11.95 9.19 26.27
C ASN A 47 12.26 7.68 26.27
N ILE A 48 11.56 6.94 27.13
CA ILE A 48 11.63 5.47 27.23
C ILE A 48 10.23 4.91 26.97
N PRO A 49 9.93 4.45 25.75
CA PRO A 49 8.64 3.87 25.42
C PRO A 49 8.28 2.69 26.34
N PHE A 50 6.99 2.54 26.62
CA PHE A 50 6.48 1.47 27.48
C PHE A 50 6.92 0.09 26.97
N GLY A 51 7.36 -0.78 27.89
CA GLY A 51 7.87 -2.12 27.56
C GLY A 51 9.35 -2.17 27.14
N THR A 52 10.06 -1.04 27.12
CA THR A 52 11.52 -1.02 26.89
C THR A 52 12.27 -1.82 27.96
N LYS A 53 13.18 -2.68 27.52
CA LYS A 53 14.04 -3.52 28.37
C LYS A 53 15.45 -3.57 27.80
N LEU A 54 16.44 -3.64 28.68
CA LEU A 54 17.82 -3.93 28.33
C LEU A 54 17.96 -5.43 28.02
N GLU A 55 18.30 -5.78 26.78
CA GLU A 55 18.52 -7.17 26.35
C GLU A 55 19.97 -7.60 26.58
N SER A 56 20.93 -6.76 26.19
CA SER A 56 22.35 -7.06 26.40
C SER A 56 23.18 -5.81 26.68
N PHE A 57 24.26 -6.03 27.42
CA PHE A 57 25.27 -5.02 27.72
C PHE A 57 26.63 -5.73 27.65
N ILE A 58 27.42 -5.37 26.65
CA ILE A 58 28.70 -6.02 26.33
C ILE A 58 29.79 -4.97 26.46
N VAL A 59 30.80 -5.28 27.26
CA VAL A 59 32.00 -4.45 27.41
C VAL A 59 33.15 -5.16 26.75
N ASP A 60 33.75 -4.52 25.76
CA ASP A 60 35.00 -4.94 25.13
C ASP A 60 36.12 -4.05 25.66
N PRO A 61 36.87 -4.51 26.68
CA PRO A 61 37.92 -3.73 27.30
C PRO A 61 39.15 -3.58 26.40
N VAL A 62 39.37 -4.52 25.47
CA VAL A 62 40.52 -4.53 24.56
C VAL A 62 40.38 -3.42 23.53
N HIS A 63 39.23 -3.38 22.85
CA HIS A 63 38.96 -2.37 21.81
C HIS A 63 38.30 -1.11 22.36
N LYS A 64 38.10 -1.01 23.68
CA LYS A 64 37.41 0.08 24.37
C LYS A 64 36.03 0.36 23.75
N LYS A 65 35.19 -0.68 23.62
CA LYS A 65 33.82 -0.56 23.08
C LYS A 65 32.78 -1.00 24.11
N ILE A 66 31.64 -0.34 24.12
CA ILE A 66 30.45 -0.76 24.89
C ILE A 66 29.30 -0.88 23.91
N LYS A 67 28.66 -2.05 23.88
CA LYS A 67 27.44 -2.29 23.12
C LYS A 67 26.27 -2.48 24.09
N ILE A 68 25.24 -1.65 23.94
CA ILE A 68 24.01 -1.68 24.73
C ILE A 68 22.88 -2.02 23.76
N VAL A 69 22.14 -3.08 24.01
CA VAL A 69 21.04 -3.51 23.15
C VAL A 69 19.73 -3.46 23.94
N PHE A 70 18.79 -2.69 23.41
CA PHE A 70 17.41 -2.62 23.88
C PHE A 70 16.49 -3.43 22.98
N ASN A 71 15.40 -3.94 23.57
CA ASN A 71 14.35 -4.61 22.82
C ASN A 71 13.58 -3.65 21.88
N ARG A 72 12.73 -4.23 21.04
CA ARG A 72 11.95 -3.52 20.00
C ARG A 72 11.22 -2.25 20.49
N PRO A 73 10.51 -2.23 21.64
CA PRO A 73 9.81 -1.03 22.12
C PRO A 73 10.66 0.24 22.17
N PHE A 74 11.96 0.15 22.41
CA PHE A 74 12.83 1.33 22.40
C PHE A 74 12.85 2.07 21.06
N SER A 75 12.54 1.37 19.97
CA SER A 75 12.48 1.90 18.60
C SER A 75 11.19 2.63 18.24
N TYR A 76 10.16 2.59 19.11
CA TYR A 76 8.84 3.19 18.84
C TYR A 76 8.85 4.72 18.93
N GLN A 77 9.89 5.30 19.53
CA GLN A 77 10.10 6.74 19.48
C GLN A 77 10.70 7.19 18.14
N PRO A 78 10.33 8.38 17.63
CA PRO A 78 11.00 8.95 16.47
C PRO A 78 12.44 9.32 16.84
N PHE A 79 13.43 8.79 16.13
CA PHE A 79 14.82 9.16 16.32
C PHE A 79 15.18 10.36 15.45
N ARG A 80 15.81 11.36 16.05
CA ARG A 80 16.31 12.59 15.42
C ARG A 80 17.74 12.83 15.89
N ASN A 81 18.49 13.67 15.19
CA ASN A 81 19.89 13.93 15.52
C ASN A 81 20.06 14.39 16.99
N GLU A 82 19.18 15.26 17.47
CA GLU A 82 19.22 15.88 18.78
C GLU A 82 18.92 14.87 19.89
N ASN A 83 17.83 14.11 19.75
CA ASN A 83 17.44 13.15 20.78
C ASN A 83 18.38 11.94 20.84
N VAL A 84 18.94 11.50 19.72
CA VAL A 84 19.97 10.46 19.69
C VAL A 84 21.23 10.96 20.41
N ALA A 85 21.69 12.17 20.11
CA ALA A 85 22.84 12.77 20.80
C ALA A 85 22.60 12.88 22.32
N HIS A 86 21.39 13.29 22.73
CA HIS A 86 20.99 13.38 24.13
C HIS A 86 20.97 12.01 24.83
N ILE A 87 20.40 10.98 24.20
CA ILE A 87 20.42 9.59 24.72
C ILE A 87 21.86 9.11 24.94
N TYR A 88 22.74 9.31 23.95
CA TYR A 88 24.16 8.95 24.09
C TYR A 88 24.84 9.70 25.23
N LYS A 89 24.54 11.00 25.41
CA LYS A 89 25.07 11.82 26.50
C LYS A 89 24.63 11.29 27.87
N VAL A 90 23.32 11.18 28.11
CA VAL A 90 22.76 10.72 29.40
C VAL A 90 23.30 9.33 29.78
N ILE A 91 23.39 8.41 28.81
CA ILE A 91 23.92 7.07 29.06
C ILE A 91 25.41 7.10 29.35
N LYS A 92 26.22 7.87 28.61
CA LYS A 92 27.66 8.00 28.88
C LYS A 92 27.91 8.61 30.27
N ASP A 93 27.14 9.63 30.63
CA ASP A 93 27.24 10.30 31.93
C ASP A 93 26.88 9.34 33.08
N PHE A 94 25.83 8.53 32.91
CA PHE A 94 25.49 7.47 33.87
C PHE A 94 26.67 6.50 34.07
N TRP A 95 27.32 6.04 33.00
CA TRP A 95 28.44 5.10 33.08
C TRP A 95 29.74 5.75 33.61
N GLY A 96 29.89 7.07 33.43
CA GLY A 96 30.85 7.92 34.12
C GLY A 96 32.30 7.82 33.62
N LYS A 97 33.22 8.51 34.32
CA LYS A 97 34.63 8.71 33.90
C LYS A 97 35.38 7.42 33.57
N ARG A 98 35.04 6.29 34.20
CA ARG A 98 35.67 4.97 33.96
C ARG A 98 35.58 4.53 32.49
N PHE A 99 34.50 4.92 31.80
CA PHE A 99 34.27 4.56 30.41
C PHE A 99 34.35 5.79 29.47
N LYS A 100 34.95 6.90 29.92
CA LYS A 100 35.07 8.15 29.13
C LYS A 100 35.69 7.91 27.75
N ASN A 101 36.68 7.00 27.68
CA ASN A 101 37.41 6.70 26.45
C ASN A 101 36.82 5.50 25.68
N TYR A 102 35.67 4.96 26.10
CA TYR A 102 35.02 3.86 25.40
C TYR A 102 34.05 4.40 24.35
N LYS A 103 34.02 3.75 23.18
CA LYS A 103 33.02 4.02 22.15
C LYS A 103 31.73 3.25 22.48
N PHE A 104 30.66 3.98 22.73
CA PHE A 104 29.33 3.40 22.94
C PHE A 104 28.65 3.13 21.60
N SER A 105 27.94 2.02 21.50
CA SER A 105 26.96 1.72 20.47
C SER A 105 25.66 1.32 21.16
N ILE A 106 24.64 2.16 21.01
CA ILE A 106 23.30 1.91 21.55
C ILE A 106 22.44 1.38 20.42
N GLN A 107 21.84 0.20 20.59
CA GLN A 107 21.17 -0.53 19.53
C GLN A 107 19.76 -0.95 19.92
N THR A 108 18.88 -1.00 18.93
CA THR A 108 17.58 -1.67 18.97
C THR A 108 17.26 -2.17 17.56
N LEU A 109 16.42 -3.20 17.43
CA LEU A 109 16.14 -3.87 16.14
C LEU A 109 17.40 -4.41 15.43
N GLY A 110 18.52 -4.57 16.14
CA GLY A 110 19.82 -4.94 15.55
C GLY A 110 20.59 -3.78 14.91
N TYR A 111 20.08 -2.55 14.98
CA TYR A 111 20.71 -1.36 14.41
C TYR A 111 21.17 -0.38 15.50
N PRO A 112 22.29 0.32 15.31
CA PRO A 112 22.59 1.53 16.08
C PRO A 112 21.46 2.56 15.93
N ILE A 113 21.07 3.23 17.01
CA ILE A 113 19.91 4.14 17.00
C ILE A 113 20.08 5.31 16.02
N GLU A 114 21.30 5.76 15.76
CA GLU A 114 21.59 6.78 14.75
C GLU A 114 21.28 6.31 13.31
N LYS A 115 21.31 5.00 13.06
CA LYS A 115 20.88 4.43 11.77
C LYS A 115 19.36 4.39 11.65
N LEU A 116 18.62 4.55 12.74
CA LEU A 116 17.16 4.61 12.72
C LEU A 116 16.64 6.05 12.55
N ILE A 117 17.50 7.01 12.23
CA ILE A 117 17.07 8.34 11.77
C ILE A 117 16.74 8.23 10.27
N PRO A 118 15.50 8.56 9.84
CA PRO A 118 15.14 8.59 8.42
C PRO A 118 16.05 9.51 7.63
N ASN A 119 16.37 9.17 6.38
CA ASN A 119 17.23 10.03 5.55
C ASN A 119 16.75 11.48 5.50
N TYR A 120 15.43 11.70 5.43
CA TYR A 120 14.80 13.02 5.43
C TYR A 120 15.16 13.90 6.64
N TYR A 121 15.40 13.30 7.81
CA TYR A 121 15.71 14.03 9.05
C TYR A 121 17.20 14.03 9.40
N ARG A 122 18.08 13.58 8.50
CA ARG A 122 19.53 13.61 8.75
C ARG A 122 20.09 15.00 8.46
N SER A 123 21.02 15.43 9.30
CA SER A 123 21.65 16.76 9.24
C SER A 123 22.37 17.11 7.93
N SER A 124 22.74 16.12 7.10
CA SER A 124 23.37 16.36 5.80
C SER A 124 23.20 15.16 4.86
N HIS A 125 23.15 15.45 3.56
CA HIS A 125 23.15 14.44 2.49
C HIS A 125 24.37 13.53 2.53
N LEU A 126 25.51 14.00 3.08
CA LEU A 126 26.71 13.18 3.28
C LEU A 126 26.48 12.00 4.23
N PHE A 127 25.47 12.09 5.09
CA PHE A 127 25.12 11.03 6.03
C PHE A 127 23.95 10.17 5.55
N TYR A 128 23.46 10.36 4.32
CA TYR A 128 22.37 9.54 3.80
C TYR A 128 22.78 8.07 3.71
N ASP A 129 21.87 7.19 4.12
CA ASP A 129 21.99 5.76 3.87
C ASP A 129 21.54 5.50 2.43
N SER A 130 22.51 5.40 1.52
CA SER A 130 22.26 5.16 0.09
C SER A 130 21.51 3.86 -0.18
N THR A 131 21.60 2.88 0.72
CA THR A 131 20.88 1.61 0.57
C THR A 131 19.35 1.78 0.66
N ARG A 132 18.85 2.88 1.23
CA ARG A 132 17.41 3.19 1.31
C ARG A 132 16.91 4.02 0.13
N ILE A 133 17.79 4.44 -0.76
CA ILE A 133 17.45 5.28 -1.90
C ILE A 133 17.23 4.35 -3.11
N PRO A 134 16.06 4.41 -3.77
CA PRO A 134 15.83 3.64 -4.98
C PRO A 134 16.89 3.93 -6.06
N PRO A 135 17.39 2.91 -6.77
CA PRO A 135 18.29 3.14 -7.88
C PRO A 135 17.61 3.98 -8.97
N LYS A 136 18.40 4.77 -9.69
CA LYS A 136 17.91 5.42 -10.91
C LYS A 136 17.63 4.33 -11.95
N ILE A 137 16.37 4.18 -12.34
CA ILE A 137 15.92 3.16 -13.30
C ILE A 137 15.21 3.83 -14.46
N ASN A 138 15.43 3.33 -15.68
CA ASN A 138 14.62 3.69 -16.84
C ASN A 138 13.23 3.11 -16.62
N ARG A 139 12.27 3.99 -16.38
CA ARG A 139 10.87 3.59 -16.16
C ARG A 139 10.15 3.44 -17.49
N PRO A 140 9.22 2.48 -17.60
CA PRO A 140 8.27 2.48 -18.70
C PRO A 140 7.41 3.75 -18.66
N ASN A 141 6.73 4.01 -19.78
CA ASN A 141 5.65 4.98 -19.81
C ASN A 141 4.56 4.63 -18.78
N PRO A 142 3.86 5.62 -18.20
CA PRO A 142 2.77 5.38 -17.26
C PRO A 142 1.75 4.38 -17.80
N VAL A 143 1.14 3.57 -16.92
CA VAL A 143 0.08 2.61 -17.32
C VAL A 143 -1.05 3.37 -18.01
N VAL A 144 -1.54 4.42 -17.36
CA VAL A 144 -2.50 5.36 -17.93
C VAL A 144 -1.98 6.79 -17.77
N LYS A 145 -2.14 7.58 -18.83
CA LYS A 145 -1.89 9.02 -18.84
C LYS A 145 -3.09 9.74 -19.43
N ASN A 146 -3.75 10.58 -18.64
CA ASN A 146 -4.72 11.55 -19.18
C ASN A 146 -3.95 12.65 -19.92
N ILE A 147 -4.04 12.65 -21.26
CA ILE A 147 -3.34 13.61 -22.11
C ILE A 147 -4.18 14.87 -22.41
N SER A 148 -5.46 14.89 -22.00
CA SER A 148 -6.26 16.12 -21.96
C SER A 148 -5.96 17.00 -20.74
N LYS A 149 -5.35 16.45 -19.67
CA LYS A 149 -4.86 17.27 -18.54
C LYS A 149 -3.63 18.08 -18.98
N LEU A 150 -3.81 19.40 -19.11
CA LEU A 150 -2.77 20.34 -19.56
C LEU A 150 -1.68 20.64 -18.50
N VAL A 151 -1.81 20.12 -17.28
CA VAL A 151 -0.90 20.42 -16.17
C VAL A 151 -0.03 19.21 -15.84
N HIS A 152 1.29 19.42 -15.84
CA HIS A 152 2.29 18.46 -15.41
C HIS A 152 3.12 19.04 -14.26
N PHE A 153 2.97 18.48 -13.06
CA PHE A 153 3.72 18.91 -11.89
C PHE A 153 5.11 18.27 -11.89
N LYS A 154 6.16 19.06 -12.14
CA LYS A 154 7.57 18.59 -12.18
C LYS A 154 8.01 17.86 -10.90
N ASN A 155 7.51 18.30 -9.74
CA ASN A 155 7.78 17.71 -8.43
C ASN A 155 6.59 16.89 -7.89
N GLY A 156 5.62 16.55 -8.76
CA GLY A 156 4.49 15.71 -8.41
C GLY A 156 4.83 14.21 -8.41
N LEU A 157 3.78 13.40 -8.41
CA LEU A 157 3.84 11.94 -8.44
C LEU A 157 3.73 11.37 -9.85
N TYR A 158 4.06 12.16 -10.88
CA TYR A 158 3.99 11.71 -12.27
C TYR A 158 4.82 10.44 -12.50
N ASN A 159 4.23 9.47 -13.21
CA ASN A 159 4.81 8.15 -13.47
C ASN A 159 5.16 7.35 -12.18
N LYS A 160 4.46 7.62 -11.07
CA LYS A 160 4.49 6.81 -9.85
C LYS A 160 3.28 5.90 -9.82
N ASN A 161 3.46 4.66 -9.37
CA ASN A 161 2.38 3.71 -9.18
C ASN A 161 2.22 3.44 -7.68
N ILE A 162 1.05 3.75 -7.13
CA ILE A 162 0.76 3.63 -5.71
C ILE A 162 -0.39 2.66 -5.52
N VAL A 163 -0.24 1.72 -4.62
CA VAL A 163 -1.34 0.87 -4.17
C VAL A 163 -1.92 1.44 -2.89
N VAL A 164 -3.21 1.75 -2.87
CA VAL A 164 -3.95 2.15 -1.68
C VAL A 164 -4.94 1.05 -1.36
N ALA A 165 -4.82 0.45 -0.18
CA ALA A 165 -5.69 -0.61 0.28
C ALA A 165 -6.57 -0.11 1.46
N PRO A 166 -7.83 0.25 1.21
CA PRO A 166 -8.73 0.70 2.26
C PRO A 166 -9.31 -0.49 3.05
N SER A 167 -8.81 -0.69 4.28
CA SER A 167 -9.25 -1.64 5.31
C SER A 167 -9.98 -2.92 4.86
N HIS A 168 -10.76 -3.54 5.73
CA HIS A 168 -11.53 -4.77 5.52
C HIS A 168 -12.73 -4.53 4.58
N GLY A 169 -13.46 -5.58 4.22
CA GLY A 169 -14.70 -5.47 3.46
C GLY A 169 -15.70 -6.56 3.81
N TRP A 170 -16.93 -6.41 3.30
CA TRP A 170 -18.01 -7.38 3.47
C TRP A 170 -17.60 -8.74 2.90
N TYR A 171 -17.62 -9.78 3.73
CA TYR A 171 -17.06 -11.09 3.38
C TYR A 171 -17.97 -12.24 3.80
N PHE A 172 -17.76 -13.40 3.20
CA PHE A 172 -18.50 -14.61 3.50
C PHE A 172 -17.79 -15.43 4.58
N ASN A 173 -18.45 -15.63 5.72
CA ASN A 173 -17.97 -16.53 6.75
C ASN A 173 -18.45 -17.96 6.47
N THR A 174 -17.55 -18.80 5.94
CA THR A 174 -17.84 -20.21 5.61
C THR A 174 -18.34 -21.01 6.82
N LYS A 175 -17.84 -20.76 8.04
CA LYS A 175 -18.26 -21.50 9.24
C LYS A 175 -19.67 -21.16 9.71
N LYS A 176 -20.13 -19.95 9.42
CA LYS A 176 -21.48 -19.45 9.80
C LYS A 176 -22.46 -19.46 8.61
N ASP A 177 -22.01 -19.87 7.43
CA ASP A 177 -22.77 -19.83 6.17
C ASP A 177 -23.49 -18.50 5.94
N ARG A 178 -22.77 -17.37 6.15
CA ARG A 178 -23.36 -16.04 5.97
C ARG A 178 -22.33 -14.99 5.58
N TRP A 179 -22.82 -13.96 4.90
CA TRP A 179 -22.08 -12.73 4.71
C TRP A 179 -22.10 -11.87 5.97
N GLU A 180 -20.95 -11.34 6.39
CA GLU A 180 -20.83 -10.46 7.56
C GLU A 180 -19.69 -9.44 7.42
N TRP A 181 -19.66 -8.47 8.33
CA TRP A 181 -18.54 -7.54 8.51
C TRP A 181 -17.44 -8.21 9.33
N GLN A 182 -16.18 -7.87 9.08
CA GLN A 182 -15.06 -8.35 9.89
C GLN A 182 -14.99 -7.63 11.23
N ARG A 183 -15.39 -6.36 11.27
CA ARG A 183 -15.36 -5.53 12.48
C ARG A 183 -16.77 -5.28 13.01
N PRO A 184 -16.90 -5.07 14.34
CA PRO A 184 -18.18 -4.74 14.94
C PRO A 184 -18.68 -3.38 14.44
N ARG A 185 -20.01 -3.20 14.47
CA ARG A 185 -20.63 -1.89 14.25
C ARG A 185 -20.43 -1.05 15.51
N LEU A 186 -19.80 0.11 15.38
CA LEU A 186 -19.52 1.02 16.49
C LEU A 186 -19.86 2.45 16.04
N PHE A 187 -20.54 3.21 16.91
CA PHE A 187 -20.86 4.63 16.66
C PHE A 187 -21.53 4.89 15.30
N GLN A 188 -22.52 4.06 14.93
CA GLN A 188 -23.20 4.10 13.62
C GLN A 188 -22.28 3.90 12.40
N SER A 189 -21.05 3.42 12.61
CA SER A 189 -20.06 3.15 11.57
C SER A 189 -19.60 1.69 11.58
N VAL A 190 -18.87 1.29 10.54
CA VAL A 190 -18.16 0.02 10.46
C VAL A 190 -16.79 0.25 9.82
N GLU A 191 -15.72 -0.22 10.47
CA GLU A 191 -14.34 -0.04 9.98
C GLU A 191 -14.11 -0.70 8.61
N ASP A 192 -14.89 -1.70 8.23
CA ASP A 192 -14.84 -2.32 6.90
C ASP A 192 -15.28 -1.37 5.76
N LEU A 193 -15.94 -0.25 6.07
CA LEU A 193 -16.44 0.70 5.06
C LEU A 193 -15.98 2.13 5.30
N LEU A 194 -15.78 2.53 6.55
CA LEU A 194 -15.40 3.90 6.91
C LEU A 194 -14.09 4.36 6.21
N PRO A 195 -13.02 3.55 6.12
CA PRO A 195 -11.82 3.83 5.34
C PRO A 195 -12.09 4.12 3.85
N ASN A 196 -13.05 3.45 3.22
CA ASN A 196 -13.44 3.76 1.83
C ASN A 196 -14.00 5.18 1.70
N ALA A 197 -14.75 5.66 2.70
CA ALA A 197 -15.31 7.01 2.70
C ALA A 197 -14.23 8.11 2.78
N PHE A 198 -12.99 7.76 3.17
CA PHE A 198 -11.84 8.65 3.10
C PHE A 198 -10.99 8.41 1.84
N CYS A 199 -10.77 7.15 1.49
CA CYS A 199 -9.88 6.79 0.39
C CYS A 199 -10.46 7.15 -0.98
N ILE A 200 -11.69 6.73 -1.27
CA ILE A 200 -12.30 6.87 -2.60
C ILE A 200 -12.54 8.35 -2.98
N PRO A 201 -13.21 9.18 -2.14
CA PRO A 201 -13.50 10.56 -2.54
C PRO A 201 -12.35 11.54 -2.28
N TYR A 202 -11.35 11.21 -1.45
CA TYR A 202 -10.29 12.16 -1.08
C TYR A 202 -8.89 11.65 -1.40
N LEU A 203 -8.38 10.61 -0.70
CA LEU A 203 -6.97 10.24 -0.78
C LEU A 203 -6.56 9.80 -2.20
N ILE A 204 -7.35 8.93 -2.84
CA ILE A 204 -7.07 8.42 -4.19
C ILE A 204 -7.11 9.58 -5.20
N PRO A 205 -8.16 10.42 -5.28
CA PRO A 205 -8.17 11.59 -6.15
C PRO A 205 -7.02 12.57 -5.90
N MET A 206 -6.62 12.79 -4.65
CA MET A 206 -5.48 13.66 -4.33
C MET A 206 -4.16 13.11 -4.92
N LEU A 207 -3.92 11.80 -4.80
CA LEU A 207 -2.74 11.15 -5.37
C LEU A 207 -2.76 11.13 -6.90
N GLU A 208 -3.91 10.83 -7.50
CA GLU A 208 -4.11 10.85 -8.96
C GLU A 208 -3.94 12.26 -9.53
N ASN A 209 -4.44 13.30 -8.84
CA ASN A 209 -4.26 14.70 -9.22
C ASN A 209 -2.81 15.18 -9.04
N ALA A 210 -2.06 14.60 -8.09
CA ALA A 210 -0.61 14.81 -8.00
C ALA A 210 0.17 14.10 -9.13
N GLY A 211 -0.47 13.22 -9.91
CA GLY A 211 0.08 12.57 -11.10
C GLY A 211 0.34 11.07 -10.97
N ALA A 212 0.00 10.45 -9.83
CA ALA A 212 0.18 9.01 -9.64
C ALA A 212 -0.87 8.21 -10.44
N ASN A 213 -0.51 6.99 -10.82
CA ASN A 213 -1.49 5.94 -11.09
C ASN A 213 -1.77 5.22 -9.77
N VAL A 214 -3.05 5.13 -9.38
CA VAL A 214 -3.45 4.55 -8.10
C VAL A 214 -4.25 3.26 -8.32
N PHE A 215 -3.79 2.19 -7.69
CA PHE A 215 -4.40 0.87 -7.73
C PHE A 215 -5.04 0.54 -6.38
N ASP A 216 -6.22 -0.07 -6.43
CA ASP A 216 -6.97 -0.51 -5.27
C ASP A 216 -7.29 -2.01 -5.44
N PRO A 217 -6.97 -2.88 -4.46
CA PRO A 217 -7.38 -4.29 -4.50
C PRO A 217 -8.90 -4.49 -4.32
N ARG A 218 -9.70 -3.42 -4.25
CA ARG A 218 -11.16 -3.40 -4.21
C ARG A 218 -11.72 -2.54 -5.34
N GLU A 219 -13.04 -2.64 -5.57
CA GLU A 219 -13.73 -1.74 -6.50
C GLU A 219 -13.79 -0.32 -5.92
N LYS A 220 -13.38 0.68 -6.71
CA LYS A 220 -13.40 2.09 -6.29
C LYS A 220 -14.62 2.87 -6.72
N ASP A 221 -15.39 2.36 -7.69
CA ASP A 221 -16.61 3.01 -8.15
C ASP A 221 -17.81 2.66 -7.26
N ILE A 222 -18.43 3.70 -6.70
CA ILE A 222 -19.62 3.57 -5.85
C ILE A 222 -20.91 3.39 -6.66
N GLN A 223 -20.86 3.58 -7.98
CA GLN A 223 -21.97 3.34 -8.90
C GLN A 223 -22.41 1.87 -8.85
N THR A 224 -23.69 1.65 -8.53
CA THR A 224 -24.26 0.30 -8.38
C THR A 224 -24.69 -0.34 -9.69
N LYS A 225 -24.76 0.45 -10.76
CA LYS A 225 -25.02 0.00 -12.12
C LYS A 225 -23.70 -0.31 -12.84
N VAL A 226 -23.75 -1.24 -13.80
CA VAL A 226 -22.58 -1.56 -14.63
C VAL A 226 -23.04 -1.92 -16.04
N VAL A 227 -22.27 -1.45 -17.02
CA VAL A 227 -22.36 -1.86 -18.43
C VAL A 227 -20.99 -2.36 -18.85
N VAL A 228 -20.93 -3.54 -19.45
CA VAL A 228 -19.68 -4.08 -20.01
C VAL A 228 -19.91 -4.31 -21.49
N VAL A 229 -19.13 -3.63 -22.31
CA VAL A 229 -19.14 -3.77 -23.77
C VAL A 229 -17.87 -4.51 -24.16
N ASP A 230 -18.01 -5.64 -24.82
CA ASP A 230 -16.93 -6.57 -25.11
C ASP A 230 -16.89 -6.94 -26.59
N ASN A 231 -15.71 -7.21 -27.15
CA ASN A 231 -15.57 -7.51 -28.58
C ASN A 231 -16.22 -8.84 -29.01
N ASP A 232 -16.39 -9.79 -28.10
CA ASP A 232 -17.10 -11.05 -28.38
C ASP A 232 -18.62 -10.91 -28.21
N SER A 233 -19.11 -9.74 -27.79
CA SER A 233 -20.53 -9.52 -27.59
C SER A 233 -21.29 -9.66 -28.89
N LYS A 234 -22.37 -10.45 -28.86
CA LYS A 234 -23.35 -10.44 -29.95
C LYS A 234 -23.94 -9.03 -30.06
N ILE A 235 -24.26 -8.63 -31.28
CA ILE A 235 -24.90 -7.32 -31.55
C ILE A 235 -26.25 -7.27 -30.82
N ASP A 236 -26.28 -6.58 -29.69
CA ASP A 236 -27.47 -6.33 -28.87
C ASP A 236 -27.35 -4.92 -28.29
N ILE A 237 -27.98 -3.95 -28.97
CA ILE A 237 -27.88 -2.53 -28.59
C ILE A 237 -28.30 -2.28 -27.13
N ARG A 238 -29.15 -3.14 -26.55
CA ARG A 238 -29.63 -3.01 -25.16
C ARG A 238 -28.59 -3.44 -24.11
N LYS A 239 -27.43 -3.91 -24.56
CA LYS A 239 -26.29 -4.31 -23.72
C LYS A 239 -25.02 -3.52 -24.07
N GLY A 240 -25.18 -2.48 -24.88
CA GLY A 240 -24.08 -1.77 -25.51
C GLY A 240 -23.54 -2.49 -26.76
N TYR A 241 -22.81 -1.75 -27.57
CA TYR A 241 -22.39 -2.17 -28.91
C TYR A 241 -20.90 -1.93 -29.14
N TYR A 242 -20.21 -2.95 -29.64
CA TYR A 242 -18.82 -2.89 -30.08
C TYR A 242 -18.73 -2.83 -31.61
N ARG A 243 -17.84 -1.99 -32.15
CA ARG A 243 -17.61 -1.89 -33.60
C ARG A 243 -16.18 -1.55 -33.95
N GLU A 244 -15.66 -2.22 -34.97
CA GLU A 244 -14.37 -1.96 -35.61
C GLU A 244 -14.56 -1.20 -36.93
N LYS A 245 -13.62 -0.33 -37.28
CA LYS A 245 -13.52 0.28 -38.60
C LYS A 245 -12.06 0.37 -39.02
N SER A 246 -11.76 -0.11 -40.22
CA SER A 246 -10.48 0.06 -40.90
C SER A 246 -10.65 1.00 -42.08
N PHE A 247 -9.69 1.90 -42.25
CA PHE A 247 -9.65 2.90 -43.33
C PHE A 247 -8.58 2.58 -44.36
N ASP A 248 -7.65 1.67 -44.05
CA ASP A 248 -6.69 1.09 -44.98
C ASP A 248 -7.03 -0.38 -45.21
N ILE A 249 -7.21 -0.75 -46.49
CA ILE A 249 -7.54 -2.12 -46.90
C ILE A 249 -6.44 -3.14 -46.55
N LYS A 250 -5.20 -2.70 -46.37
CA LYS A 250 -4.07 -3.57 -45.98
C LYS A 250 -3.94 -3.73 -44.47
N ASN A 251 -4.50 -2.81 -43.68
CA ASN A 251 -4.43 -2.83 -42.22
C ASN A 251 -5.81 -3.00 -41.57
N ASN A 252 -6.19 -4.26 -41.38
CA ASN A 252 -7.48 -4.64 -40.81
C ASN A 252 -7.34 -5.19 -39.40
N TRP A 253 -8.38 -5.00 -38.59
CA TRP A 253 -8.53 -5.65 -37.30
C TRP A 253 -8.59 -7.18 -37.46
N LYS A 254 -7.88 -7.89 -36.59
CA LYS A 254 -7.80 -9.35 -36.56
C LYS A 254 -8.00 -9.86 -35.15
N THR A 255 -8.41 -11.12 -35.01
CA THR A 255 -8.41 -11.78 -33.71
C THR A 255 -6.98 -12.03 -33.28
N GLY A 256 -6.62 -11.62 -32.07
CA GLY A 256 -5.33 -11.89 -31.48
C GLY A 256 -5.14 -13.36 -31.10
N THR A 257 -3.88 -13.77 -30.91
CA THR A 257 -3.53 -15.13 -30.46
C THR A 257 -3.40 -15.13 -28.93
N GLY A 258 -4.44 -15.59 -28.25
CA GLY A 258 -4.46 -15.67 -26.79
C GLY A 258 -5.88 -15.58 -26.22
N LYS A 259 -5.98 -15.30 -24.93
CA LYS A 259 -7.27 -15.18 -24.22
C LYS A 259 -7.59 -13.71 -23.97
N GLY A 260 -8.85 -13.35 -24.18
CA GLY A 260 -9.42 -12.05 -23.86
C GLY A 260 -10.53 -12.17 -22.81
N PHE A 261 -11.14 -11.03 -22.51
CA PHE A 261 -12.29 -10.96 -21.63
C PHE A 261 -13.52 -11.53 -22.30
N LYS A 262 -14.38 -12.20 -21.51
CA LYS A 262 -15.76 -12.47 -21.91
C LYS A 262 -16.63 -12.57 -20.66
N PRO A 263 -17.78 -11.89 -20.62
CA PRO A 263 -18.68 -12.00 -19.48
C PRO A 263 -19.23 -13.43 -19.37
N GLY A 264 -19.27 -13.94 -18.14
CA GLY A 264 -19.78 -15.27 -17.83
C GLY A 264 -21.24 -15.31 -17.43
N LYS A 265 -21.75 -16.53 -17.21
CA LYS A 265 -23.04 -16.72 -16.55
C LYS A 265 -22.92 -16.33 -15.09
N LEU A 266 -23.73 -15.36 -14.67
CA LEU A 266 -23.83 -14.94 -13.27
C LEU A 266 -24.69 -15.92 -12.45
N PRO A 267 -24.42 -16.05 -11.13
CA PRO A 267 -23.25 -15.52 -10.42
C PRO A 267 -21.97 -16.35 -10.72
N TYR A 268 -20.80 -15.72 -10.58
CA TYR A 268 -19.52 -16.37 -10.81
C TYR A 268 -19.19 -17.35 -9.68
N ARG A 269 -18.79 -18.57 -10.07
CA ARG A 269 -18.16 -19.54 -9.17
C ARG A 269 -16.73 -19.09 -8.85
N VAL A 270 -16.16 -19.56 -7.74
CA VAL A 270 -14.87 -19.08 -7.23
C VAL A 270 -13.70 -19.27 -8.21
N ASP A 271 -13.75 -20.30 -9.05
CA ASP A 271 -12.75 -20.64 -10.07
C ASP A 271 -13.00 -19.94 -11.43
N TYR A 272 -14.04 -19.11 -11.52
CA TYR A 272 -14.39 -18.44 -12.76
C TYR A 272 -13.56 -17.16 -12.95
N ASN A 273 -12.67 -17.18 -13.94
CA ASN A 273 -11.92 -16.01 -14.41
C ASN A 273 -12.42 -15.58 -15.80
N PRO A 274 -13.08 -14.40 -15.93
CA PRO A 274 -13.64 -13.94 -17.21
C PRO A 274 -12.58 -13.56 -18.26
N PHE A 275 -11.36 -13.22 -17.85
CA PHE A 275 -10.25 -12.85 -18.73
C PHE A 275 -9.57 -14.06 -19.39
N THR A 276 -10.15 -15.25 -19.22
CA THR A 276 -9.67 -16.49 -19.83
C THR A 276 -10.66 -17.11 -20.81
N LYS A 277 -11.80 -16.42 -21.07
CA LYS A 277 -12.98 -17.01 -21.71
C LYS A 277 -13.31 -16.41 -23.06
N GLY A 278 -12.72 -15.26 -23.40
CA GLY A 278 -12.96 -14.56 -24.65
C GLY A 278 -11.75 -14.48 -25.57
N THR A 279 -11.88 -13.63 -26.56
CA THR A 279 -10.85 -13.24 -27.52
C THR A 279 -10.59 -11.75 -27.43
N TYR A 280 -9.47 -11.28 -27.98
CA TYR A 280 -9.18 -9.86 -28.13
C TYR A 280 -8.86 -9.57 -29.59
N ARG A 281 -8.82 -8.29 -29.92
CA ARG A 281 -8.66 -7.76 -31.28
C ARG A 281 -7.34 -7.01 -31.40
N THR A 282 -6.72 -7.09 -32.57
CA THR A 282 -5.44 -6.42 -32.84
C THR A 282 -5.43 -5.75 -34.21
N ILE A 283 -4.68 -4.67 -34.31
CA ILE A 283 -4.37 -3.97 -35.55
C ILE A 283 -2.92 -3.44 -35.47
N PHE A 284 -2.25 -3.26 -36.61
CA PHE A 284 -0.95 -2.60 -36.60
C PHE A 284 -1.13 -1.10 -36.34
N SER A 285 -0.23 -0.54 -35.54
CA SER A 285 -0.15 0.90 -35.31
C SER A 285 0.37 1.62 -36.54
N ASP A 286 -0.03 2.89 -36.67
CA ASP A 286 0.38 3.77 -37.75
C ASP A 286 0.60 5.19 -37.19
N THR A 287 1.34 6.03 -37.91
CA THR A 287 1.54 7.44 -37.56
C THR A 287 0.31 8.31 -37.82
N VAL A 288 -0.63 7.81 -38.64
CA VAL A 288 -1.95 8.41 -38.89
C VAL A 288 -3.06 7.44 -38.48
N VAL A 289 -4.31 7.90 -38.42
CA VAL A 289 -5.44 7.03 -38.06
C VAL A 289 -5.84 6.17 -39.26
N THR A 290 -5.52 4.88 -39.21
CA THR A 290 -5.92 3.89 -40.23
C THR A 290 -6.90 2.84 -39.72
N GLY A 291 -7.18 2.81 -38.41
CA GLY A 291 -8.26 2.02 -37.83
C GLY A 291 -8.71 2.49 -36.45
N LYS A 292 -9.93 2.09 -36.08
CA LYS A 292 -10.52 2.36 -34.77
C LYS A 292 -11.40 1.21 -34.26
N ALA A 293 -11.44 1.05 -32.95
CA ALA A 293 -12.41 0.25 -32.21
C ALA A 293 -13.28 1.18 -31.35
N THR A 294 -14.57 0.88 -31.20
CA THR A 294 -15.52 1.74 -30.51
C THR A 294 -16.46 0.92 -29.64
N TRP A 295 -16.58 1.29 -28.37
CA TRP A 295 -17.50 0.72 -27.39
C TRP A 295 -18.56 1.77 -27.02
N MET A 296 -19.82 1.47 -27.28
CA MET A 296 -20.97 2.37 -27.06
C MET A 296 -21.89 1.75 -26.01
N PRO A 297 -21.91 2.24 -24.76
CA PRO A 297 -22.76 1.67 -23.71
C PRO A 297 -24.24 2.03 -23.94
N ASP A 298 -25.14 1.14 -23.51
CA ASP A 298 -26.54 1.50 -23.21
C ASP A 298 -26.65 1.70 -21.70
N VAL A 299 -26.67 2.95 -21.28
CA VAL A 299 -26.47 3.34 -19.88
C VAL A 299 -27.80 3.26 -19.15
N PRO A 300 -27.90 2.49 -18.05
CA PRO A 300 -29.19 2.24 -17.41
C PRO A 300 -29.75 3.42 -16.62
N GLN A 301 -28.92 4.42 -16.30
CA GLN A 301 -29.34 5.62 -15.59
C GLN A 301 -28.31 6.74 -15.79
N THR A 302 -28.77 7.99 -15.93
CA THR A 302 -27.86 9.14 -15.98
C THR A 302 -27.07 9.25 -14.68
N GLY A 303 -25.74 9.38 -14.77
CA GLY A 303 -24.90 9.49 -13.58
C GLY A 303 -23.41 9.39 -13.87
N TYR A 304 -22.60 9.41 -12.81
CA TYR A 304 -21.16 9.16 -12.89
C TYR A 304 -20.88 7.66 -12.92
N TYR A 305 -19.97 7.27 -13.82
CA TYR A 305 -19.49 5.91 -14.01
C TYR A 305 -17.97 5.95 -14.14
N ALA A 306 -17.28 5.10 -13.38
CA ALA A 306 -15.90 4.80 -13.67
C ALA A 306 -15.78 4.04 -15.00
N VAL A 307 -14.83 4.44 -15.83
CA VAL A 307 -14.51 3.77 -17.09
C VAL A 307 -13.23 2.98 -16.92
N TYR A 308 -13.32 1.68 -17.22
CA TYR A 308 -12.20 0.75 -17.22
C TYR A 308 -12.05 0.13 -18.61
N VAL A 309 -10.81 -0.11 -19.03
CA VAL A 309 -10.47 -0.79 -20.29
C VAL A 309 -9.73 -2.09 -20.01
N SER A 310 -9.88 -3.06 -20.90
CA SER A 310 -9.07 -4.28 -20.95
C SER A 310 -8.38 -4.36 -22.32
N TYR A 311 -7.20 -4.97 -22.33
CA TYR A 311 -6.42 -5.26 -23.52
C TYR A 311 -5.46 -6.42 -23.23
N PHE A 312 -4.96 -7.06 -24.27
CA PHE A 312 -3.89 -8.04 -24.12
C PHE A 312 -2.54 -7.33 -24.05
N ALA A 313 -1.78 -7.52 -22.96
CA ALA A 313 -0.46 -6.87 -22.82
C ALA A 313 0.68 -7.70 -23.43
N SER A 314 1.55 -7.04 -24.18
CA SER A 314 2.75 -7.65 -24.77
C SER A 314 3.81 -6.61 -25.09
N LYS A 315 5.09 -6.98 -25.02
CA LYS A 315 6.22 -6.10 -25.41
C LYS A 315 6.17 -5.63 -26.87
N ASN A 316 5.44 -6.33 -27.73
CA ASN A 316 5.25 -5.97 -29.14
C ASN A 316 4.15 -4.91 -29.33
N ASN A 317 3.41 -4.58 -28.28
CA ASN A 317 2.38 -3.57 -28.33
C ASN A 317 2.98 -2.16 -28.21
N VAL A 318 2.21 -1.18 -28.64
CA VAL A 318 2.51 0.24 -28.39
C VAL A 318 2.47 0.54 -26.88
N ASP A 319 3.30 1.48 -26.44
CA ASP A 319 3.25 2.00 -25.07
C ASP A 319 2.48 3.34 -24.95
N ASP A 320 1.86 3.78 -26.06
CA ASP A 320 1.15 5.05 -26.18
C ASP A 320 -0.26 4.91 -26.77
N ALA A 321 -0.93 3.76 -26.62
CA ALA A 321 -2.25 3.48 -27.21
C ALA A 321 -3.26 4.58 -26.89
N HIS A 322 -3.86 5.15 -27.93
CA HIS A 322 -4.69 6.36 -27.79
C HIS A 322 -6.18 6.02 -27.62
N TYR A 323 -6.65 6.14 -26.38
CA TYR A 323 -8.05 6.03 -26.01
C TYR A 323 -8.72 7.40 -25.91
N VAL A 324 -10.00 7.47 -26.27
CA VAL A 324 -10.83 8.66 -26.15
C VAL A 324 -12.13 8.30 -25.47
N VAL A 325 -12.41 8.92 -24.33
CA VAL A 325 -13.71 8.84 -23.65
C VAL A 325 -14.53 10.04 -24.07
N TYR A 326 -15.65 9.77 -24.74
CA TYR A 326 -16.70 10.75 -25.01
C TYR A 326 -17.77 10.60 -23.92
N HIS A 327 -18.09 11.70 -23.24
CA HIS A 327 -19.05 11.74 -22.15
C HIS A 327 -19.84 13.06 -22.20
N GLU A 328 -21.15 13.00 -22.38
CA GLU A 328 -22.01 14.17 -22.63
C GLU A 328 -21.51 15.08 -23.79
N GLY A 329 -20.79 14.50 -24.76
CA GLY A 329 -20.19 15.23 -25.89
C GLY A 329 -18.82 15.85 -25.59
N ILE A 330 -18.35 15.75 -24.34
CA ILE A 330 -17.00 16.15 -23.94
C ILE A 330 -16.02 15.07 -24.35
N ARG A 331 -14.88 15.48 -24.92
CA ARG A 331 -13.80 14.60 -25.34
C ARG A 331 -12.68 14.60 -24.30
N THR A 332 -12.32 13.44 -23.77
CA THR A 332 -11.14 13.25 -22.89
C THR A 332 -10.22 12.17 -23.45
N ASP A 333 -8.98 12.53 -23.71
CA ASP A 333 -7.98 11.69 -24.37
C ASP A 333 -6.99 11.08 -23.35
N PHE A 334 -6.65 9.82 -23.60
CA PHE A 334 -5.75 9.01 -22.78
C PHE A 334 -4.70 8.32 -23.64
N SER A 335 -3.50 8.21 -23.10
CA SER A 335 -2.44 7.34 -23.60
C SER A 335 -2.26 6.19 -22.61
N VAL A 336 -2.33 4.95 -23.11
CA VAL A 336 -2.29 3.73 -22.29
C VAL A 336 -1.12 2.86 -22.75
N ASN A 337 -0.30 2.42 -21.80
CA ASN A 337 0.84 1.56 -22.08
C ASN A 337 0.41 0.10 -22.19
N GLN A 338 0.22 -0.39 -23.42
CA GLN A 338 -0.24 -1.76 -23.67
C GLN A 338 0.86 -2.83 -23.58
N GLN A 339 2.05 -2.48 -23.10
CA GLN A 339 3.11 -3.47 -22.82
C GLN A 339 3.00 -4.08 -21.41
N ILE A 340 2.21 -3.46 -20.52
CA ILE A 340 2.03 -3.83 -19.11
C ILE A 340 0.54 -3.69 -18.71
N GLY A 341 0.13 -4.19 -17.54
CA GLY A 341 -1.24 -3.97 -17.01
C GLY A 341 -2.39 -4.59 -17.82
N GLY A 342 -2.12 -5.56 -18.69
CA GLY A 342 -3.17 -6.18 -19.53
C GLY A 342 -3.92 -7.33 -18.83
N SER A 343 -4.95 -7.82 -19.52
CA SER A 343 -5.80 -8.94 -19.09
C SER A 343 -6.44 -8.74 -17.71
N THR A 344 -6.77 -7.49 -17.39
CA THR A 344 -7.50 -7.05 -16.21
C THR A 344 -8.20 -5.72 -16.51
N TRP A 345 -8.80 -5.08 -15.50
CA TRP A 345 -9.45 -3.78 -15.62
C TRP A 345 -8.48 -2.64 -15.29
N GLU A 346 -8.16 -1.80 -16.28
CA GLU A 346 -7.36 -0.59 -16.12
C GLU A 346 -8.24 0.66 -16.12
N TYR A 347 -8.13 1.49 -15.08
CA TYR A 347 -9.00 2.65 -14.86
C TYR A 347 -8.56 3.87 -15.66
N LEU A 348 -9.49 4.49 -16.39
CA LEU A 348 -9.25 5.75 -17.11
C LEU A 348 -9.71 6.99 -16.34
N GLY A 349 -10.81 6.89 -15.60
CA GLY A 349 -11.44 8.05 -14.96
C GLY A 349 -12.89 7.79 -14.62
N GLU A 350 -13.51 8.76 -13.94
CA GLU A 350 -14.94 8.82 -13.69
C GLU A 350 -15.56 9.91 -14.57
N PHE A 351 -16.64 9.56 -15.27
CA PHE A 351 -17.28 10.44 -16.24
C PHE A 351 -18.80 10.34 -16.13
N LYS A 352 -19.48 11.41 -16.51
CA LYS A 352 -20.94 11.45 -16.49
C LYS A 352 -21.49 10.97 -17.82
N PHE A 353 -22.42 10.03 -17.78
CA PHE A 353 -23.09 9.50 -18.98
C PHE A 353 -24.60 9.72 -18.86
N LYS A 354 -25.27 9.85 -20.02
CA LYS A 354 -26.73 9.98 -20.11
C LYS A 354 -27.37 8.61 -20.21
N GLU A 355 -28.54 8.47 -19.59
CA GLU A 355 -29.36 7.27 -19.69
C GLU A 355 -29.73 6.94 -21.14
N GLY A 356 -29.63 5.67 -21.52
CA GLY A 356 -29.92 5.13 -22.84
C GLY A 356 -28.68 4.99 -23.72
N TYR A 357 -28.93 4.75 -25.00
CA TYR A 357 -27.91 4.53 -26.02
C TYR A 357 -27.63 5.84 -26.80
N HIS A 358 -26.52 6.51 -26.47
CA HIS A 358 -26.13 7.80 -27.06
C HIS A 358 -24.76 7.74 -27.78
N PRO A 359 -24.63 7.01 -28.89
CA PRO A 359 -23.34 6.74 -29.54
C PRO A 359 -22.61 7.99 -30.03
N ASP A 360 -23.30 9.12 -30.22
CA ASP A 360 -22.68 10.37 -30.65
C ASP A 360 -21.97 11.11 -29.50
N SER A 361 -22.53 11.07 -28.29
CA SER A 361 -22.00 11.79 -27.12
C SER A 361 -21.28 10.90 -26.11
N ASP A 362 -21.60 9.61 -26.06
CA ASP A 362 -21.28 8.69 -24.96
C ASP A 362 -20.68 7.40 -25.51
N LYS A 363 -19.35 7.30 -25.53
CA LYS A 363 -18.61 6.15 -26.08
C LYS A 363 -17.15 6.16 -25.67
N VAL A 364 -16.48 5.02 -25.77
CA VAL A 364 -15.03 4.91 -25.74
C VAL A 364 -14.52 4.52 -27.12
N VAL A 365 -13.46 5.18 -27.59
CA VAL A 365 -12.82 4.91 -28.88
C VAL A 365 -11.34 4.63 -28.66
N LEU A 366 -10.83 3.57 -29.26
CA LEU A 366 -9.39 3.32 -29.42
C LEU A 366 -9.02 3.54 -30.88
N ILE A 367 -7.99 4.33 -31.14
CA ILE A 367 -7.43 4.52 -32.49
C ILE A 367 -6.05 3.88 -32.57
N ASN A 368 -5.66 3.43 -33.76
CA ASN A 368 -4.35 2.80 -33.96
C ASN A 368 -3.19 3.78 -34.19
N LYS A 369 -3.42 5.08 -34.01
CA LYS A 369 -2.38 6.10 -34.13
C LYS A 369 -1.39 5.97 -32.97
N SER A 370 -0.10 5.91 -33.29
CA SER A 370 1.01 5.84 -32.35
C SER A 370 2.22 6.58 -32.90
N SER A 371 3.14 6.98 -32.01
CA SER A 371 4.47 7.45 -32.38
C SER A 371 5.36 6.35 -32.99
N GLU A 372 5.02 5.07 -32.78
CA GLU A 372 5.76 3.91 -33.26
C GLU A 372 4.90 3.08 -34.22
N PRO A 373 5.07 3.19 -35.55
CA PRO A 373 4.29 2.40 -36.51
C PRO A 373 4.69 0.92 -36.50
N ASN A 374 3.82 0.06 -37.02
CA ASN A 374 4.00 -1.39 -37.15
C ASN A 374 4.13 -2.17 -35.83
N LYS A 375 3.88 -1.54 -34.69
CA LYS A 375 3.62 -2.23 -33.42
C LYS A 375 2.15 -2.66 -33.35
N ILE A 376 1.79 -3.35 -32.27
CA ILE A 376 0.42 -3.85 -32.09
C ILE A 376 -0.39 -2.89 -31.22
N VAL A 377 -1.61 -2.58 -31.65
CA VAL A 377 -2.66 -2.01 -30.80
C VAL A 377 -3.67 -3.11 -30.49
N SER A 378 -3.97 -3.30 -29.21
CA SER A 378 -4.88 -4.33 -28.71
C SER A 378 -6.19 -3.72 -28.18
N ALA A 379 -7.31 -4.33 -28.53
CA ALA A 379 -8.65 -3.97 -28.07
C ALA A 379 -9.37 -5.21 -27.51
N ASP A 380 -10.08 -5.08 -26.40
CA ASP A 380 -10.83 -6.19 -25.79
C ASP A 380 -12.20 -5.66 -25.30
N ALA A 381 -12.29 -5.27 -24.03
CA ALA A 381 -13.53 -4.82 -23.41
C ALA A 381 -13.42 -3.45 -22.74
N VAL A 382 -14.56 -2.79 -22.57
CA VAL A 382 -14.73 -1.57 -21.77
C VAL A 382 -15.85 -1.77 -20.76
N ARG A 383 -15.60 -1.39 -19.52
CA ARG A 383 -16.56 -1.42 -18.41
C ARG A 383 -16.87 -0.01 -17.94
N PHE A 384 -18.16 0.27 -17.77
CA PHE A 384 -18.70 1.51 -17.25
C PHE A 384 -19.43 1.17 -15.94
N GLY A 385 -18.94 1.65 -14.80
CA GLY A 385 -19.61 1.42 -13.51
C GLY A 385 -18.98 0.31 -12.65
N GLY A 386 -19.14 0.43 -11.34
CA GLY A 386 -18.71 -0.55 -10.33
C GLY A 386 -19.61 -1.79 -10.23
N GLY A 387 -20.92 -1.58 -10.25
CA GLY A 387 -21.92 -2.64 -10.24
C GLY A 387 -22.11 -3.34 -8.88
N MET A 388 -22.98 -4.34 -8.88
CA MET A 388 -23.24 -5.21 -7.72
C MET A 388 -22.23 -6.36 -7.64
N GLY A 389 -22.10 -6.95 -6.44
CA GLY A 389 -21.33 -8.17 -6.19
C GLY A 389 -21.83 -9.35 -7.02
N VAL A 390 -20.91 -10.03 -7.70
CA VAL A 390 -21.22 -11.10 -8.67
C VAL A 390 -20.69 -12.48 -8.29
N VAL A 391 -19.83 -12.57 -7.28
CA VAL A 391 -19.24 -13.83 -6.83
C VAL A 391 -20.22 -14.58 -5.92
N SER A 392 -20.42 -15.87 -6.20
CA SER A 392 -21.26 -16.75 -5.40
C SER A 392 -20.48 -17.41 -4.27
N ARG A 393 -21.01 -17.31 -3.04
CA ARG A 393 -20.53 -18.04 -1.85
C ARG A 393 -21.74 -18.63 -1.12
N GLY A 394 -21.67 -19.91 -0.76
CA GLY A 394 -22.82 -20.60 -0.14
C GLY A 394 -24.09 -20.52 -1.00
N GLY A 395 -23.95 -20.57 -2.34
CA GLY A 395 -25.05 -20.51 -3.29
C GLY A 395 -25.64 -19.12 -3.55
N ARG A 396 -25.11 -18.04 -2.96
CA ARG A 396 -25.65 -16.67 -3.07
C ARG A 396 -24.57 -15.62 -3.25
N THR A 397 -24.92 -14.50 -3.89
CA THR A 397 -24.05 -13.31 -3.92
C THR A 397 -24.14 -12.54 -2.60
N SER A 398 -23.26 -11.55 -2.43
CA SER A 398 -23.24 -10.67 -1.27
C SER A 398 -24.47 -9.77 -1.11
N GLN A 399 -25.22 -9.56 -2.21
CA GLN A 399 -26.31 -8.60 -2.33
C GLN A 399 -25.88 -7.14 -2.03
N ARG A 400 -24.58 -6.83 -2.16
CA ARG A 400 -24.02 -5.50 -1.93
C ARG A 400 -23.35 -4.96 -3.20
N PRO A 401 -23.21 -3.62 -3.32
CA PRO A 401 -22.34 -3.02 -4.32
C PRO A 401 -20.90 -3.54 -4.18
N LYS A 402 -20.20 -3.69 -5.31
CA LYS A 402 -18.87 -4.32 -5.33
C LYS A 402 -17.84 -3.54 -4.49
N PHE A 403 -17.94 -2.22 -4.43
CA PHE A 403 -17.03 -1.39 -3.60
C PHE A 403 -17.11 -1.68 -2.10
N VAL A 404 -18.22 -2.30 -1.65
CA VAL A 404 -18.42 -2.69 -0.25
C VAL A 404 -17.77 -4.04 0.06
N GLU A 405 -17.56 -4.88 -0.95
CA GLU A 405 -17.01 -6.24 -0.80
C GLU A 405 -15.53 -6.21 -0.40
N ALA A 406 -15.09 -7.30 0.25
CA ALA A 406 -13.70 -7.58 0.51
C ALA A 406 -12.87 -7.70 -0.79
N SER A 407 -11.56 -7.47 -0.71
CA SER A 407 -10.65 -7.46 -1.87
C SER A 407 -10.72 -8.74 -2.68
N ARG A 408 -10.82 -9.91 -2.03
CA ARG A 408 -10.81 -11.21 -2.72
C ARG A 408 -11.82 -11.32 -3.86
N TYR A 409 -13.01 -10.74 -3.69
CA TYR A 409 -14.09 -10.85 -4.68
C TYR A 409 -13.85 -9.90 -5.85
N TYR A 410 -13.29 -8.72 -5.59
CA TYR A 410 -12.87 -7.81 -6.65
C TYR A 410 -11.69 -8.39 -7.44
N LEU A 411 -10.67 -8.93 -6.77
CA LEU A 411 -9.53 -9.54 -7.44
C LEU A 411 -9.94 -10.70 -8.34
N GLN A 412 -10.89 -11.54 -7.89
CA GLN A 412 -11.51 -12.55 -8.74
C GLN A 412 -12.19 -11.92 -9.97
N TYR A 413 -13.04 -10.92 -9.75
CA TYR A 413 -13.76 -10.22 -10.82
C TYR A 413 -12.81 -9.56 -11.83
N ALA A 414 -11.68 -9.05 -11.36
CA ALA A 414 -10.60 -8.45 -12.13
C ALA A 414 -9.69 -9.49 -12.81
N GLY A 415 -9.99 -10.78 -12.70
CA GLY A 415 -9.28 -11.84 -13.40
C GLY A 415 -7.92 -12.20 -12.82
N MET A 416 -7.65 -11.83 -11.56
CA MET A 416 -6.42 -12.24 -10.90
C MET A 416 -6.36 -13.77 -10.78
N PRO A 417 -5.16 -14.38 -10.75
CA PRO A 417 -5.02 -15.81 -10.45
C PRO A 417 -5.57 -16.16 -9.06
N ASP A 418 -6.21 -17.32 -8.94
CA ASP A 418 -6.74 -17.85 -7.67
C ASP A 418 -5.69 -17.96 -6.56
N SER A 419 -4.43 -18.23 -6.90
CA SER A 419 -3.30 -18.22 -5.97
C SER A 419 -3.10 -16.88 -5.22
N LEU A 420 -3.69 -15.78 -5.71
CA LEU A 420 -3.63 -14.46 -5.08
C LEU A 420 -4.79 -14.24 -4.10
N TYR A 421 -6.02 -14.64 -4.45
CA TYR A 421 -7.24 -14.31 -3.69
C TYR A 421 -7.96 -15.51 -3.05
N ASN A 422 -7.58 -16.75 -3.39
CA ASN A 422 -8.20 -18.00 -2.90
C ASN A 422 -7.15 -19.02 -2.43
N PHE A 423 -6.07 -18.57 -1.82
CA PHE A 423 -4.98 -19.44 -1.37
C PHE A 423 -5.34 -20.29 -0.13
N ASN A 424 -6.47 -19.99 0.53
CA ASN A 424 -7.07 -20.87 1.54
C ASN A 424 -8.11 -21.84 0.95
N HIS A 425 -8.22 -21.97 -0.38
CA HIS A 425 -9.10 -22.94 -1.06
C HIS A 425 -10.56 -22.91 -0.53
N ASP A 426 -11.17 -21.72 -0.51
CA ASP A 426 -12.53 -21.46 -0.03
C ASP A 426 -12.81 -21.71 1.46
N ALA A 427 -11.80 -22.08 2.23
CA ALA A 427 -11.95 -22.34 3.65
C ALA A 427 -12.01 -21.06 4.51
N ASN A 428 -11.39 -19.96 4.06
CA ASN A 428 -11.17 -18.79 4.93
C ASN A 428 -11.06 -17.43 4.21
N ASP A 429 -12.22 -16.89 3.86
CA ASP A 429 -12.35 -15.58 3.21
C ASP A 429 -11.83 -14.41 4.03
N TYR A 430 -11.92 -14.50 5.35
CA TYR A 430 -11.38 -13.48 6.26
C TYR A 430 -9.86 -13.35 6.08
N ASN A 431 -9.17 -14.49 5.99
CA ASN A 431 -7.73 -14.48 5.77
C ASN A 431 -7.36 -14.18 4.33
N ASP A 432 -8.17 -14.62 3.36
CA ASP A 432 -7.98 -14.29 1.95
C ASP A 432 -8.02 -12.76 1.73
N ASP A 433 -9.03 -12.07 2.25
CA ASP A 433 -9.18 -10.61 2.13
C ASP A 433 -7.98 -9.80 2.64
N LYS A 434 -7.41 -10.15 3.81
CA LYS A 434 -6.33 -9.32 4.36
C LYS A 434 -4.95 -9.61 3.76
N GLN A 435 -4.71 -10.83 3.29
CA GLN A 435 -3.38 -11.21 2.77
C GLN A 435 -3.30 -11.11 1.24
N ASP A 436 -4.41 -11.15 0.51
CA ASP A 436 -4.40 -11.00 -0.95
C ASP A 436 -3.85 -9.64 -1.41
N ARG A 437 -3.99 -8.59 -0.59
CA ARG A 437 -3.59 -7.21 -0.91
C ARG A 437 -2.10 -7.08 -1.15
N SER A 438 -1.28 -7.69 -0.29
CA SER A 438 0.18 -7.70 -0.47
C SER A 438 0.60 -8.62 -1.62
N LYS A 439 -0.13 -9.71 -1.85
CA LYS A 439 0.06 -10.59 -3.01
C LYS A 439 -0.27 -9.87 -4.32
N TYR A 440 -1.33 -9.05 -4.34
CA TYR A 440 -1.71 -8.20 -5.45
C TYR A 440 -0.63 -7.16 -5.76
N VAL A 441 -0.07 -6.49 -4.73
CA VAL A 441 1.09 -5.58 -4.90
C VAL A 441 2.27 -6.29 -5.56
N ASN A 442 2.61 -7.50 -5.09
CA ASN A 442 3.69 -8.29 -5.67
C ASN A 442 3.39 -8.70 -7.11
N TYR A 443 2.13 -9.02 -7.42
CA TYR A 443 1.70 -9.39 -8.77
C TYR A 443 1.68 -8.19 -9.73
N LEU A 444 1.30 -6.99 -9.28
CA LEU A 444 1.48 -5.77 -10.07
C LEU A 444 2.97 -5.57 -10.40
N ASN A 445 3.83 -5.70 -9.38
CA ASN A 445 5.26 -5.43 -9.47
C ASN A 445 6.09 -6.50 -10.20
N GLY A 446 5.61 -7.74 -10.27
CA GLY A 446 6.31 -8.83 -10.94
C GLY A 446 6.55 -8.55 -12.42
N SER A 447 7.71 -8.96 -12.93
CA SER A 447 8.20 -8.72 -14.31
C SER A 447 8.49 -7.24 -14.62
N SER A 448 8.38 -6.35 -13.63
CA SER A 448 8.74 -4.93 -13.77
C SER A 448 10.24 -4.70 -13.55
N VAL A 449 10.66 -3.44 -13.70
CA VAL A 449 12.02 -2.98 -13.37
C VAL A 449 12.37 -3.14 -11.88
N ASN A 450 11.38 -3.23 -10.99
CA ASN A 450 11.59 -3.43 -9.56
C ASN A 450 11.70 -4.90 -9.17
N ASP A 451 11.13 -5.82 -9.96
CA ASP A 451 11.21 -7.27 -9.74
C ASP A 451 11.15 -8.03 -11.07
N LYS A 452 12.31 -8.13 -11.74
CA LYS A 452 12.43 -8.77 -13.06
C LYS A 452 12.15 -10.29 -13.04
N LYS A 453 12.26 -10.94 -11.88
CA LYS A 453 12.11 -12.40 -11.75
C LYS A 453 10.72 -12.80 -11.27
N GLY A 454 10.00 -11.88 -10.63
CA GLY A 454 8.61 -12.06 -10.25
C GLY A 454 7.69 -12.25 -11.46
N LYS A 455 6.60 -12.99 -11.28
CA LYS A 455 5.52 -13.10 -12.27
C LYS A 455 4.48 -12.03 -11.97
N GLY A 456 4.02 -11.32 -13.00
CA GLY A 456 3.13 -10.19 -12.76
C GLY A 456 2.76 -9.37 -13.98
N LEU A 457 2.14 -8.23 -13.72
CA LEU A 457 1.63 -7.29 -14.72
C LEU A 457 2.67 -6.28 -15.20
N GLY A 458 3.91 -6.33 -14.69
CA GLY A 458 5.01 -5.48 -15.15
C GLY A 458 4.94 -4.03 -14.67
N ILE A 459 4.01 -3.70 -13.77
CA ILE A 459 3.76 -2.34 -13.26
C ILE A 459 4.72 -2.05 -12.09
N PRO A 460 5.70 -1.15 -12.23
CA PRO A 460 6.66 -0.89 -11.16
C PRO A 460 5.98 -0.13 -10.00
N VAL A 461 5.69 -0.82 -8.89
CA VAL A 461 5.03 -0.21 -7.72
C VAL A 461 6.04 0.57 -6.89
N ASP A 462 5.71 1.81 -6.54
CA ASP A 462 6.53 2.71 -5.73
C ASP A 462 6.23 2.61 -4.24
N VAL A 463 4.93 2.59 -3.92
CA VAL A 463 4.43 2.61 -2.55
C VAL A 463 3.19 1.72 -2.47
N SER A 464 3.09 0.96 -1.38
CA SER A 464 1.85 0.30 -0.98
C SER A 464 1.48 0.81 0.41
N LEU A 465 0.26 1.31 0.55
CA LEU A 465 -0.29 1.85 1.80
C LEU A 465 -1.61 1.16 2.10
N ALA A 466 -1.79 0.73 3.35
CA ALA A 466 -3.09 0.32 3.87
C ALA A 466 -3.60 1.37 4.85
N PHE A 467 -4.84 1.83 4.68
CA PHE A 467 -5.47 2.81 5.55
C PHE A 467 -6.59 2.16 6.37
N HIS A 468 -6.53 2.33 7.68
CA HIS A 468 -7.45 1.74 8.66
C HIS A 468 -7.89 2.79 9.67
N THR A 469 -9.15 2.67 10.11
CA THR A 469 -9.69 3.36 11.27
C THR A 469 -9.97 2.29 12.33
N ASP A 470 -9.01 2.00 13.21
CA ASP A 470 -9.14 0.94 14.21
C ASP A 470 -10.49 1.06 14.98
N ALA A 471 -11.31 0.00 14.95
CA ALA A 471 -12.55 -0.08 15.72
C ALA A 471 -12.29 -0.55 17.16
N GLY A 472 -12.67 0.24 18.16
CA GLY A 472 -12.60 -0.19 19.56
C GLY A 472 -12.99 0.88 20.58
N VAL A 473 -13.08 0.48 21.84
CA VAL A 473 -13.28 1.37 23.00
C VAL A 473 -12.22 1.08 24.05
N THR A 474 -11.74 2.13 24.73
CA THR A 474 -10.88 2.00 25.89
C THR A 474 -11.71 2.10 27.16
N HIS A 475 -11.43 1.25 28.16
CA HIS A 475 -12.17 1.25 29.43
C HIS A 475 -12.07 2.57 30.21
N ASN A 476 -11.06 3.38 29.91
CA ASN A 476 -10.78 4.65 30.59
C ASN A 476 -11.05 5.89 29.72
N GLY A 477 -11.69 5.72 28.55
CA GLY A 477 -12.01 6.83 27.64
C GLY A 477 -10.81 7.55 27.04
N LYS A 478 -9.58 7.02 27.21
CA LYS A 478 -8.37 7.65 26.66
C LYS A 478 -8.27 7.43 25.16
N VAL A 479 -7.86 8.50 24.47
CA VAL A 479 -7.42 8.48 23.07
C VAL A 479 -6.20 7.54 22.93
N ILE A 480 -6.24 6.68 21.91
CA ILE A 480 -5.15 5.74 21.59
C ILE A 480 -4.13 6.34 20.62
N GLY A 481 -4.58 7.22 19.72
CA GLY A 481 -3.74 7.94 18.77
C GLY A 481 -3.50 7.22 17.44
N THR A 482 -2.47 7.65 16.70
CA THR A 482 -2.12 7.12 15.38
C THR A 482 -1.07 6.03 15.48
N LEU A 483 -1.38 4.84 14.97
CA LEU A 483 -0.45 3.72 14.77
C LEU A 483 -0.02 3.64 13.30
N VAL A 484 1.28 3.44 13.05
CA VAL A 484 1.76 3.09 11.71
C VAL A 484 2.54 1.77 11.77
N LEU A 485 2.20 0.86 10.87
CA LEU A 485 2.85 -0.43 10.73
C LEU A 485 3.74 -0.44 9.49
N TYR A 486 4.92 -1.07 9.62
CA TYR A 486 5.85 -1.27 8.51
C TYR A 486 6.51 -2.64 8.62
N GLY A 487 6.94 -3.19 7.49
CA GLY A 487 7.74 -4.41 7.43
C GLY A 487 9.22 -4.10 7.21
N ASP A 488 10.08 -4.45 8.15
CA ASP A 488 11.55 -4.39 8.00
C ASP A 488 12.14 -5.67 7.40
N LYS A 489 11.30 -6.71 7.22
CA LYS A 489 11.65 -8.00 6.62
C LYS A 489 10.57 -8.47 5.65
N GLY A 490 10.98 -9.19 4.61
CA GLY A 490 10.09 -9.92 3.71
C GLY A 490 9.74 -11.31 4.24
N GLU A 491 8.95 -12.07 3.46
CA GLU A 491 8.48 -13.42 3.80
C GLU A 491 9.64 -14.39 4.12
N ASN A 492 10.73 -14.31 3.36
CA ASN A 492 11.95 -15.12 3.57
C ASN A 492 12.97 -14.42 4.49
N LEU A 493 12.52 -13.58 5.42
CA LEU A 493 13.36 -12.78 6.34
C LEU A 493 14.36 -11.82 5.67
N GLN A 494 14.25 -11.62 4.35
CA GLN A 494 15.11 -10.71 3.60
C GLN A 494 14.90 -9.27 4.06
N THR A 495 16.00 -8.54 4.25
CA THR A 495 16.00 -7.13 4.69
C THR A 495 16.08 -6.13 3.54
N VAL A 496 16.04 -6.63 2.29
CA VAL A 496 16.06 -5.84 1.06
C VAL A 496 14.87 -6.20 0.18
N PHE A 497 14.50 -5.30 -0.73
CA PHE A 497 13.58 -5.52 -1.84
C PHE A 497 14.29 -6.22 -3.02
N PRO A 498 13.56 -6.78 -4.00
CA PRO A 498 14.17 -7.44 -5.16
C PRO A 498 15.11 -6.53 -5.98
N ASN A 499 14.90 -5.21 -5.94
CA ASN A 499 15.76 -4.20 -6.57
C ASN A 499 16.96 -3.77 -5.70
N GLY A 500 17.18 -4.40 -4.54
CA GLY A 500 18.31 -4.15 -3.64
C GLY A 500 18.09 -3.04 -2.61
N VAL A 501 16.97 -2.30 -2.67
CA VAL A 501 16.68 -1.25 -1.68
C VAL A 501 16.45 -1.88 -0.31
N SER A 502 17.05 -1.30 0.73
CA SER A 502 16.85 -1.71 2.12
C SER A 502 15.40 -1.49 2.54
N ARG A 503 14.81 -2.48 3.22
CA ARG A 503 13.47 -2.38 3.80
C ARG A 503 13.40 -1.39 4.98
N LEU A 504 14.53 -0.86 5.44
CA LEU A 504 14.52 0.31 6.33
C LEU A 504 13.90 1.55 5.68
N ALA A 505 13.82 1.62 4.34
CA ALA A 505 13.05 2.64 3.65
C ALA A 505 11.57 2.66 4.06
N ASN A 506 10.98 1.50 4.39
CA ASN A 506 9.61 1.40 4.90
C ASN A 506 9.46 2.10 6.24
N ARG A 507 10.47 1.95 7.11
CA ARG A 507 10.50 2.63 8.40
C ARG A 507 10.67 4.13 8.23
N ASP A 508 11.53 4.56 7.31
CA ASP A 508 11.74 5.98 7.00
C ASP A 508 10.41 6.63 6.59
N LEU A 509 9.68 6.01 5.64
CA LEU A 509 8.37 6.49 5.21
C LEU A 509 7.34 6.49 6.34
N ALA A 510 7.28 5.40 7.12
CA ALA A 510 6.37 5.29 8.26
C ALA A 510 6.60 6.39 9.31
N ASP A 511 7.87 6.68 9.63
CA ASP A 511 8.21 7.73 10.60
C ASP A 511 7.82 9.11 10.09
N ILE A 512 8.13 9.43 8.83
CA ILE A 512 7.79 10.71 8.21
C ILE A 512 6.27 10.91 8.22
N VAL A 513 5.51 9.97 7.65
CA VAL A 513 4.04 10.07 7.56
C VAL A 513 3.39 10.17 8.93
N GLN A 514 3.79 9.32 9.88
CA GLN A 514 3.23 9.35 11.24
C GLN A 514 3.56 10.68 11.96
N THR A 515 4.75 11.22 11.74
CA THR A 515 5.16 12.50 12.35
C THR A 515 4.28 13.64 11.86
N GLU A 516 4.09 13.76 10.55
CA GLU A 516 3.25 14.80 9.97
C GLU A 516 1.80 14.67 10.45
N VAL A 517 1.19 13.48 10.33
CA VAL A 517 -0.21 13.25 10.73
C VAL A 517 -0.42 13.56 12.22
N VAL A 518 0.45 13.07 13.10
CA VAL A 518 0.29 13.31 14.55
C VAL A 518 0.49 14.79 14.88
N ASN A 519 1.46 15.46 14.28
CA ASN A 519 1.70 16.88 14.54
C ASN A 519 0.54 17.74 14.04
N GLU A 520 -0.02 17.45 12.86
CA GLU A 520 -1.18 18.18 12.35
C GLU A 520 -2.40 17.98 13.22
N ILE A 521 -2.68 16.75 13.67
CA ILE A 521 -3.80 16.48 14.57
C ILE A 521 -3.64 17.24 15.88
N ARG A 522 -2.44 17.23 16.46
CA ARG A 522 -2.13 17.99 17.69
C ARG A 522 -2.33 19.48 17.54
N ASN A 523 -1.87 20.03 16.41
CA ASN A 523 -1.92 21.46 16.17
C ASN A 523 -3.35 21.95 15.86
N LYS A 524 -4.21 21.11 15.26
CA LYS A 524 -5.52 21.54 14.75
C LYS A 524 -6.72 21.02 15.55
N TYR A 525 -6.61 19.86 16.18
CA TYR A 525 -7.77 19.13 16.69
C TYR A 525 -7.64 18.64 18.13
N ASP A 526 -6.54 17.97 18.47
CA ASP A 526 -6.37 17.35 19.79
C ASP A 526 -4.90 17.36 20.23
N PRO A 527 -4.46 18.31 21.10
CA PRO A 527 -3.08 18.43 21.53
C PRO A 527 -2.57 17.20 22.30
N ASP A 528 -3.46 16.38 22.86
CA ASP A 528 -3.13 15.17 23.59
C ASP A 528 -3.05 13.93 22.67
N TRP A 529 -3.31 14.08 21.37
CA TRP A 529 -3.27 12.98 20.40
C TRP A 529 -1.92 12.24 20.44
N THR A 530 -1.94 10.92 20.58
CA THR A 530 -0.72 10.14 20.83
C THR A 530 -0.13 9.53 19.56
N ARG A 531 1.21 9.35 19.57
CA ARG A 531 1.94 8.53 18.61
C ARG A 531 2.05 7.12 19.16
N ARG A 532 1.61 6.12 18.40
CA ARG A 532 1.60 4.71 18.80
C ARG A 532 2.54 3.84 17.99
#